data_AF-A0A197KGD0-F1
#
_entry.id   AF-A0A197KGD0-F1
#
_cell.length_a   1.000
_cell.length_b   1.000
_cell.length_c   1.000
_cell.angle_alpha   90.00
_cell.angle_beta   90.00
_cell.angle_gamma   90.00
#
_symmetry.space_group_name_H-M   'P 1'
#
loop_
_entity.id
_entity.type
_entity.pdbx_description
1 polymer ?
#
loop_
_entity_poly.entity_id
_entity_poly.type
_entity_poly.pdbx_seq_one_letter_code
_entity_poly.pdbx_strand_id
1 'polypeptide(L)'
;IDLLANKSVVEHIGVTNQVEFEFNNRFLSAPFEIIDDQESPLTVGTELFYHMGFALFGLPEIKEMAPTNDIPVEDEKPSLRPTVTHEEELTSDFMRMKGRFLDAISKVLLDNENISKTSHCPVPEIMVYLPVPKGTIVYRRPRRFAHSQRPILDETVARWLEDDVIELAP
;
A
#
# COMPACT_ATOMS: atom_id res chain seq x y z
N ILE A 1 -14.87 7.09 -32.13
CA ILE A 1 -15.39 5.80 -32.65
C ILE A 1 -14.75 5.58 -34.02
N ASP A 2 -13.41 5.54 -34.11
CA ASP A 2 -12.70 5.59 -35.42
C ASP A 2 -11.37 4.82 -35.42
N LEU A 3 -11.06 4.05 -34.37
CA LEU A 3 -9.71 3.46 -34.22
C LEU A 3 -9.60 2.00 -34.65
N LEU A 4 -10.69 1.23 -34.68
CA LEU A 4 -10.66 -0.20 -35.05
C LEU A 4 -10.85 -0.42 -36.56
N ALA A 5 -11.75 0.32 -37.21
CA ALA A 5 -11.98 0.23 -38.66
C ALA A 5 -10.96 1.01 -39.52
N ASN A 6 -9.74 1.17 -39.03
CA ASN A 6 -8.66 1.63 -39.89
C ASN A 6 -8.16 0.44 -40.72
N LYS A 7 -8.11 0.57 -42.04
CA LYS A 7 -7.77 -0.48 -43.03
C LYS A 7 -6.45 -1.23 -42.78
N SER A 8 -5.67 -0.86 -41.77
CA SER A 8 -4.38 -1.48 -41.47
C SER A 8 -4.44 -2.62 -40.45
N VAL A 9 -5.58 -2.90 -39.79
CA VAL A 9 -5.66 -3.92 -38.72
C VAL A 9 -6.70 -5.02 -39.00
N VAL A 10 -7.92 -4.68 -39.42
CA VAL A 10 -8.98 -5.67 -39.74
C VAL A 10 -9.79 -5.19 -40.96
N GLU A 11 -10.26 -6.10 -41.82
CA GLU A 11 -11.08 -5.75 -42.99
C GLU A 11 -12.50 -5.36 -42.56
N HIS A 12 -12.95 -4.17 -42.98
CA HIS A 12 -14.29 -3.66 -42.69
C HIS A 12 -15.28 -4.15 -43.75
N ILE A 13 -16.30 -4.91 -43.32
CA ILE A 13 -17.29 -5.56 -44.18
C ILE A 13 -18.46 -4.60 -44.48
N GLY A 14 -18.92 -3.81 -43.51
CA GLY A 14 -20.07 -2.93 -43.69
C GLY A 14 -20.60 -2.34 -42.39
N VAL A 15 -21.72 -1.60 -42.47
CA VAL A 15 -22.38 -0.99 -41.31
C VAL A 15 -23.82 -1.51 -41.24
N THR A 16 -24.28 -1.87 -40.05
CA THR A 16 -25.67 -2.30 -39.82
C THR A 16 -26.64 -1.12 -39.79
N ASN A 17 -27.93 -1.41 -39.97
CA ASN A 17 -28.99 -0.49 -39.57
C ASN A 17 -29.00 -0.33 -38.03
N GLN A 18 -29.83 0.57 -37.50
CA GLN A 18 -29.99 0.73 -36.05
C GLN A 18 -30.34 -0.62 -35.39
N VAL A 19 -29.45 -1.09 -34.52
CA VAL A 19 -29.66 -2.30 -33.72
C VAL A 19 -29.99 -1.88 -32.30
N GLU A 20 -31.12 -2.34 -31.79
CA GLU A 20 -31.49 -2.19 -30.39
C GLU A 20 -30.90 -3.33 -29.57
N PHE A 21 -30.25 -2.98 -28.46
CA PHE A 21 -29.78 -3.97 -27.50
C PHE A 21 -30.05 -3.51 -26.06
N GLU A 22 -30.34 -4.49 -25.21
CA GLU A 22 -30.60 -4.31 -23.80
C GLU A 22 -29.46 -4.92 -22.99
N PHE A 23 -28.91 -4.16 -22.06
CA PHE A 23 -27.92 -4.66 -21.10
C PHE A 23 -28.15 -4.01 -19.73
N ASN A 24 -28.23 -4.81 -18.67
CA ASN A 24 -28.50 -4.35 -17.30
C ASN A 24 -29.68 -3.35 -17.19
N ASN A 25 -30.83 -3.67 -17.81
CA ASN A 25 -32.05 -2.84 -17.87
C ASN A 25 -31.84 -1.46 -18.51
N ARG A 26 -30.83 -1.31 -19.37
CA ARG A 26 -30.60 -0.11 -20.17
C ARG A 26 -30.67 -0.46 -21.65
N PHE A 27 -31.35 0.39 -22.42
CA PHE A 27 -31.54 0.23 -23.84
C PHE A 27 -30.62 1.19 -24.60
N LEU A 28 -29.93 0.67 -25.61
CA LEU A 28 -29.20 1.48 -26.58
C LEU A 28 -29.61 1.07 -27.99
N SER A 29 -29.82 2.06 -28.85
CA SER A 29 -30.03 1.87 -30.28
C SER A 29 -28.90 2.58 -31.01
N ALA A 30 -28.08 1.81 -31.73
CA ALA A 30 -26.95 2.34 -32.48
C ALA A 30 -26.67 1.49 -33.73
N PRO A 31 -26.10 2.09 -34.80
CA PRO A 31 -25.52 1.32 -35.90
C PRO A 31 -24.18 0.73 -35.46
N PHE A 32 -23.84 -0.46 -35.95
CA PHE A 32 -22.60 -1.16 -35.65
C PHE A 32 -21.79 -1.38 -36.92
N GLU A 33 -20.47 -1.27 -36.79
CA GLU A 33 -19.54 -1.67 -37.84
C GLU A 33 -19.33 -3.18 -37.79
N ILE A 34 -19.39 -3.82 -38.96
CA ILE A 34 -19.12 -5.25 -39.13
C ILE A 34 -17.67 -5.37 -39.62
N ILE A 35 -16.87 -6.08 -38.84
CA ILE A 35 -15.47 -6.39 -39.13
C ILE A 35 -15.29 -7.90 -39.26
N ASP A 36 -14.34 -8.34 -40.11
CA ASP A 36 -13.97 -9.76 -40.21
C ASP A 36 -12.98 -10.12 -39.10
N ASP A 37 -13.48 -10.29 -37.87
CA ASP A 37 -12.70 -10.74 -36.73
C ASP A 37 -13.17 -12.12 -36.26
N GLN A 38 -12.22 -13.04 -36.06
CA GLN A 38 -12.47 -14.43 -35.65
C GLN A 38 -12.35 -14.62 -34.14
N GLU A 39 -11.82 -13.63 -33.40
CA GLU A 39 -11.51 -13.79 -31.97
C GLU A 39 -12.68 -13.40 -31.04
N SER A 40 -13.48 -12.40 -31.41
CA SER A 40 -14.56 -11.91 -30.55
C SER A 40 -15.87 -11.69 -31.31
N PRO A 41 -17.02 -12.18 -30.81
CA PRO A 41 -18.31 -12.02 -31.49
C PRO A 41 -18.86 -10.58 -31.42
N LEU A 42 -18.35 -9.75 -30.51
CA LEU A 42 -18.74 -8.35 -30.35
C LEU A 42 -17.63 -7.56 -29.64
N THR A 43 -17.15 -6.50 -30.29
CA THR A 43 -16.23 -5.54 -29.67
C THR A 43 -16.98 -4.24 -29.38
N VAL A 44 -16.88 -3.73 -28.15
CA VAL A 44 -17.51 -2.46 -27.76
C VAL A 44 -16.46 -1.51 -27.22
N GLY A 45 -16.43 -0.30 -27.76
CA GLY A 45 -15.53 0.75 -27.29
C GLY A 45 -15.86 1.21 -25.87
N THR A 46 -14.83 1.66 -25.16
CA THR A 46 -14.93 2.13 -23.76
C THR A 46 -15.84 3.36 -23.59
N GLU A 47 -16.09 4.11 -24.67
CA GLU A 47 -17.02 5.22 -24.70
C GLU A 47 -18.48 4.81 -24.44
N LEU A 48 -18.86 3.57 -24.81
CA LEU A 48 -20.20 3.06 -24.56
C LEU A 48 -20.35 2.42 -23.17
N PHE A 49 -19.26 2.25 -22.41
CA PHE A 49 -19.28 1.58 -21.10
C PHE A 49 -20.17 2.33 -20.10
N TYR A 50 -20.08 3.66 -20.04
CA TYR A 50 -20.89 4.48 -19.14
C TYR A 50 -22.39 4.40 -19.48
N HIS A 51 -22.73 4.37 -20.76
CA HIS A 51 -24.12 4.22 -21.22
C HIS A 51 -24.68 2.86 -20.80
N MET A 52 -23.89 1.80 -20.92
CA MET A 52 -24.25 0.44 -20.50
C MET A 52 -24.15 0.19 -18.99
N GLY A 53 -23.66 1.16 -18.20
CA GLY A 53 -23.57 1.07 -16.75
C GLY A 53 -22.34 0.34 -16.21
N PHE A 54 -21.32 0.13 -17.05
CA PHE A 54 -20.02 -0.34 -16.60
C PHE A 54 -19.22 0.80 -15.98
N ALA A 55 -18.62 0.55 -14.83
CA ALA A 55 -17.54 1.39 -14.31
C ALA A 55 -16.23 1.00 -15.00
N LEU A 56 -15.34 1.97 -15.28
CA LEU A 56 -13.99 1.69 -15.82
C LEU A 56 -13.16 0.75 -14.93
N PHE A 57 -13.57 0.59 -13.67
CA PHE A 57 -12.97 -0.29 -12.69
C PHE A 57 -13.99 -1.34 -12.26
N GLY A 58 -13.55 -2.60 -12.09
CA GLY A 58 -14.42 -3.69 -11.63
C GLY A 58 -15.20 -4.41 -12.72
N LEU A 59 -14.72 -4.40 -13.96
CA LEU A 59 -15.17 -5.40 -14.93
C LEU A 59 -14.92 -6.79 -14.33
N PRO A 60 -15.92 -7.69 -14.32
CA PRO A 60 -15.70 -9.04 -13.85
C PRO A 60 -14.65 -9.66 -14.76
N GLU A 61 -13.47 -9.91 -14.18
CA GLU A 61 -12.44 -10.70 -14.82
C GLU A 61 -13.09 -12.05 -15.16
N ILE A 62 -13.24 -12.34 -16.45
CA ILE A 62 -13.75 -13.63 -16.91
C ILE A 62 -12.68 -14.64 -16.49
N LYS A 63 -12.89 -15.26 -15.33
CA LYS A 63 -11.96 -16.19 -14.66
C LYS A 63 -11.48 -17.33 -15.56
N GLU A 64 -12.15 -17.57 -16.69
CA GLU A 64 -11.84 -18.64 -17.61
C GLU A 64 -10.72 -18.29 -18.62
N MET A 65 -10.32 -17.03 -18.80
CA MET A 65 -9.35 -16.63 -19.84
C MET A 65 -8.12 -15.85 -19.36
N ALA A 66 -8.08 -15.38 -18.12
CA ALA A 66 -6.87 -14.75 -17.59
C ALA A 66 -5.92 -15.86 -17.06
N PRO A 67 -4.66 -15.95 -17.52
CA PRO A 67 -3.68 -16.76 -16.82
C PRO A 67 -3.59 -16.20 -15.39
N THR A 68 -4.03 -16.99 -14.42
CA THR A 68 -3.88 -16.64 -13.01
C THR A 68 -2.40 -16.46 -12.78
N ASN A 69 -1.94 -15.22 -12.60
CA ASN A 69 -0.58 -15.00 -12.11
C ASN A 69 -0.44 -15.80 -10.81
N ASP A 70 0.63 -16.58 -10.68
CA ASP A 70 0.88 -17.30 -9.44
C ASP A 70 0.81 -16.32 -8.27
N ILE A 71 0.18 -16.75 -7.18
CA ILE A 71 0.09 -15.96 -5.95
C ILE A 71 1.52 -15.56 -5.59
N PRO A 72 1.84 -14.25 -5.45
CA PRO A 72 3.17 -13.83 -5.07
C PRO A 72 3.56 -14.53 -3.77
N VAL A 73 4.59 -15.37 -3.83
CA VAL A 73 5.17 -15.97 -2.63
C VAL A 73 5.94 -14.85 -1.95
N GLU A 74 5.50 -14.46 -0.76
CA GLU A 74 6.18 -13.44 0.04
C GLU A 74 7.55 -14.00 0.46
N ASP A 75 8.64 -13.33 0.08
CA ASP A 75 9.99 -13.73 0.47
C ASP A 75 10.10 -13.77 2.00
N GLU A 76 10.63 -14.87 2.54
CA GLU A 76 10.91 -14.95 3.97
C GLU A 76 11.92 -13.87 4.35
N LYS A 77 11.50 -12.94 5.22
CA LYS A 77 12.37 -11.88 5.72
C LYS A 77 13.61 -12.51 6.38
N PRO A 78 14.84 -12.21 5.91
CA PRO A 78 16.03 -12.79 6.49
C PRO A 78 16.18 -12.34 7.95
N SER A 79 16.61 -13.27 8.80
CA SER A 79 16.96 -12.97 10.19
C SER A 79 18.17 -12.03 10.25
N LEU A 80 18.10 -11.00 11.10
CA LEU A 80 19.25 -10.13 11.41
C LEU A 80 20.31 -10.85 12.26
N ARG A 81 19.97 -12.01 12.81
CA ARG A 81 20.89 -12.86 13.56
C ARG A 81 21.43 -13.94 12.64
N PRO A 82 22.76 -14.15 12.58
CA PRO A 82 23.34 -15.29 11.90
C PRO A 82 22.72 -16.58 12.43
N THR A 83 22.29 -17.46 11.53
CA THR A 83 21.75 -18.77 11.88
C THR A 83 22.85 -19.72 12.38
N VAL A 84 24.10 -19.47 11.99
CA VAL A 84 25.27 -20.27 12.32
C VAL A 84 26.37 -19.33 12.83
N THR A 85 26.94 -19.68 13.98
CA THR A 85 28.15 -19.03 14.49
C THR A 85 29.35 -19.59 13.74
N HIS A 86 30.17 -18.73 13.13
CA HIS A 86 31.39 -19.17 12.44
C HIS A 86 32.38 -19.81 13.43
N GLU A 87 33.10 -20.85 12.99
CA GLU A 87 34.08 -21.57 13.81
C GLU A 87 35.17 -20.65 14.37
N GLU A 88 35.53 -19.59 13.63
CA GLU A 88 36.48 -18.57 14.06
C GLU A 88 36.02 -17.84 15.33
N GLU A 89 34.71 -17.65 15.51
CA GLU A 89 34.13 -17.03 16.71
C GLU A 89 34.19 -17.93 17.94
N LEU A 90 34.43 -19.23 17.74
CA LEU A 90 34.58 -20.22 18.81
C LEU A 90 36.04 -20.37 19.27
N THR A 91 36.99 -19.73 18.58
CA THR A 91 38.39 -19.76 18.97
C THR A 91 38.60 -19.02 20.29
N SER A 92 39.49 -19.53 21.14
CA SER A 92 39.80 -18.92 22.44
C SER A 92 40.35 -17.50 22.30
N ASP A 93 41.06 -17.21 21.20
CA ASP A 93 41.58 -15.88 20.88
C ASP A 93 40.46 -14.91 20.53
N PHE A 94 39.48 -15.32 19.71
CA PHE A 94 38.32 -14.50 19.40
C PHE A 94 37.46 -14.25 20.64
N MET A 95 37.17 -15.27 21.44
CA MET A 95 36.39 -15.11 22.67
C MET A 95 37.07 -14.13 23.65
N ARG A 96 38.39 -14.19 23.76
CA ARG A 96 39.18 -13.24 24.57
C ARG A 96 39.11 -11.82 24.01
N MET A 97 39.19 -11.66 22.70
CA MET A 97 39.07 -10.35 22.03
C MET A 97 37.67 -9.76 22.24
N LYS A 98 36.62 -10.57 22.03
CA LYS A 98 35.23 -10.20 22.25
C LYS A 98 34.97 -9.77 23.70
N GLY A 99 35.50 -10.51 24.67
CA GLY A 99 35.42 -10.14 26.09
C GLY A 99 36.03 -8.75 26.34
N ARG A 100 37.27 -8.52 25.88
CA ARG A 100 37.94 -7.22 26.02
C ARG A 100 37.18 -6.09 25.34
N PHE A 101 36.59 -6.34 24.18
CA PHE A 101 35.78 -5.35 23.46
C PHE A 101 34.51 -5.01 24.25
N LEU A 102 33.77 -6.01 24.73
CA LEU A 102 32.58 -5.82 25.54
C LEU A 102 32.89 -5.09 26.85
N ASP A 103 33.99 -5.44 27.51
CA ASP A 103 34.47 -4.73 28.70
C ASP A 103 34.77 -3.26 28.38
N ALA A 104 35.42 -2.98 27.26
CA ALA A 104 35.76 -1.62 26.84
C ALA A 104 34.53 -0.76 26.53
N ILE A 105 33.45 -1.34 25.98
CA ILE A 105 32.21 -0.61 25.67
C ILE A 105 31.15 -0.69 26.78
N SER A 106 31.36 -1.51 27.81
CA SER A 106 30.38 -1.78 28.88
C SER A 106 29.84 -0.51 29.52
N LYS A 107 30.72 0.46 29.81
CA LYS A 107 30.33 1.75 30.37
C LYS A 107 29.40 2.53 29.43
N VAL A 108 29.72 2.58 28.13
CA VAL A 108 28.91 3.32 27.15
C VAL A 108 27.57 2.63 26.92
N LEU A 109 27.51 1.30 26.99
CA LEU A 109 26.25 0.56 26.95
C LEU A 109 25.36 0.88 28.16
N LEU A 110 25.93 0.93 29.36
CA LEU A 110 25.21 1.33 30.58
C LEU A 110 24.76 2.79 30.50
N ASP A 111 25.63 3.69 30.04
CA ASP A 111 25.28 5.11 29.85
C ASP A 111 24.14 5.26 28.84
N ASN A 112 24.13 4.48 27.75
CA ASN A 112 23.06 4.46 26.76
C ASN A 112 21.74 3.89 27.31
N GLU A 113 21.80 2.84 28.13
CA GLU A 113 20.62 2.23 28.77
C GLU A 113 19.97 3.17 29.79
N ASN A 114 20.76 4.05 30.41
CA ASN A 114 20.29 5.07 31.34
C ASN A 114 19.72 6.32 30.66
N ILE A 115 19.80 6.43 29.33
CA ILE A 115 19.17 7.55 28.59
C ILE A 115 17.66 7.39 28.74
N SER A 116 17.00 8.41 29.31
CA SER A 116 15.54 8.40 29.41
C SER A 116 14.91 8.25 28.03
N LYS A 117 13.92 7.36 27.91
CA LYS A 117 13.12 7.21 26.68
C LYS A 117 12.42 8.50 26.29
N THR A 118 12.12 9.36 27.27
CA THR A 118 11.51 10.68 27.08
C THR A 118 12.51 11.79 26.80
N SER A 119 13.82 11.51 26.81
CA SER A 119 14.83 12.53 26.54
C SER A 119 14.87 12.90 25.06
N HIS A 120 14.97 14.20 24.78
CA HIS A 120 15.11 14.68 23.41
C HIS A 120 16.54 14.49 22.91
N CYS A 121 16.68 14.03 21.67
CA CYS A 121 17.98 13.95 21.02
C CYS A 121 18.54 15.38 20.81
N PRO A 122 19.74 15.70 21.32
CA PRO A 122 20.30 17.06 21.24
C PRO A 122 20.89 17.40 19.86
N VAL A 123 20.87 16.46 18.92
CA VAL A 123 21.42 16.63 17.57
C VAL A 123 20.57 17.66 16.80
N PRO A 124 21.14 18.80 16.38
CA PRO A 124 20.37 19.89 15.81
C PRO A 124 19.66 19.54 14.51
N GLU A 125 20.20 18.59 13.74
CA GLU A 125 19.62 18.07 12.50
C GLU A 125 18.29 17.34 12.72
N ILE A 126 18.03 16.87 13.94
CA ILE A 126 16.78 16.18 14.31
C ILE A 126 15.71 17.19 14.76
N MET A 127 16.07 18.44 15.02
CA MET A 127 15.12 19.47 15.44
C MET A 127 14.25 19.95 14.26
N VAL A 128 12.97 19.60 14.29
CA VAL A 128 11.97 20.09 13.33
C VAL A 128 11.36 21.39 13.86
N TYR A 129 11.57 22.48 13.13
CA TYR A 129 10.98 23.79 13.47
C TYR A 129 9.61 23.93 12.82
N LEU A 130 8.56 24.01 13.64
CA LEU A 130 7.22 24.34 13.18
C LEU A 130 7.03 25.86 13.19
N PRO A 131 6.67 26.52 12.07
CA PRO A 131 6.53 27.98 11.98
C PRO A 131 5.19 28.45 12.59
N VAL A 132 5.00 28.19 13.88
CA VAL A 132 3.79 28.57 14.62
C VAL A 132 4.05 29.85 15.40
N PRO A 133 3.24 30.92 15.23
CA PRO A 133 3.38 32.13 16.03
C PRO A 133 3.23 31.83 17.52
N LYS A 134 4.03 32.49 18.37
CA LYS A 134 3.98 32.32 19.82
C LYS A 134 2.57 32.63 20.34
N GLY A 135 2.06 31.76 21.22
CA GLY A 135 0.73 31.90 21.82
C GLY A 135 -0.44 31.45 20.95
N THR A 136 -0.18 30.84 19.79
CA THR A 136 -1.25 30.26 18.95
C THR A 136 -1.84 29.04 19.63
N ILE A 137 -3.12 29.11 20.02
CA ILE A 137 -3.89 27.98 20.54
C ILE A 137 -4.98 27.64 19.54
N VAL A 138 -5.12 26.35 19.21
CA VAL A 138 -6.13 25.86 18.26
C VAL A 138 -7.03 24.86 18.97
N TYR A 139 -8.27 25.25 19.23
CA TYR A 139 -9.31 24.33 19.71
C TYR A 139 -10.07 23.75 18.52
N ARG A 140 -9.96 22.43 18.31
CA ARG A 140 -10.78 21.70 17.35
C ARG A 140 -11.60 20.63 18.04
N ARG A 141 -12.85 20.51 17.62
CA ARG A 141 -13.71 19.41 18.06
C ARG A 141 -13.15 18.09 17.52
N PRO A 142 -13.06 17.03 18.34
CA PRO A 142 -12.68 15.71 17.85
C PRO A 142 -13.62 15.24 16.74
N ARG A 143 -13.08 14.54 15.75
CA ARG A 143 -13.92 13.85 14.76
C ARG A 143 -14.65 12.69 15.45
N ARG A 144 -15.86 12.39 15.00
CA ARG A 144 -16.58 11.22 15.48
C ARG A 144 -16.00 9.98 14.80
N PHE A 145 -15.48 9.05 15.60
CA PHE A 145 -15.06 7.74 15.13
C PHE A 145 -16.23 6.76 15.16
N ALA A 146 -16.20 5.76 14.28
CA ALA A 146 -17.19 4.67 14.30
C ALA A 146 -17.06 3.86 15.60
N HIS A 147 -18.16 3.31 16.11
CA HIS A 147 -18.14 2.56 17.37
C HIS A 147 -17.21 1.33 17.29
N SER A 148 -17.11 0.71 16.12
CA SER A 148 -16.20 -0.41 15.85
C SER A 148 -14.72 -0.05 15.97
N GLN A 149 -14.35 1.22 15.80
CA GLN A 149 -12.96 1.68 15.86
C GLN A 149 -12.52 2.09 17.28
N ARG A 150 -13.46 2.28 18.20
CA ARG A 150 -13.14 2.70 19.58
C ARG A 150 -12.18 1.75 20.30
N PRO A 151 -12.39 0.41 20.28
CA PRO A 151 -11.48 -0.51 20.97
C PRO A 151 -10.04 -0.42 20.49
N ILE A 152 -9.84 -0.24 19.17
CA ILE A 152 -8.52 -0.11 18.56
C ILE A 152 -7.83 1.19 18.99
N LEU A 153 -8.59 2.29 19.04
CA LEU A 153 -8.09 3.58 19.50
C LEU A 153 -7.71 3.52 20.98
N ASP A 154 -8.58 2.97 21.82
CA ASP A 154 -8.36 2.86 23.26
C ASP A 154 -7.13 2.00 23.57
N GLU A 155 -6.96 0.87 22.88
CA GLU A 155 -5.77 0.01 23.01
C GLU A 155 -4.50 0.75 22.57
N THR A 156 -4.54 1.48 21.46
CA THR A 156 -3.39 2.24 20.95
C THR A 156 -2.99 3.36 21.90
N VAL A 157 -3.98 4.11 22.42
CA VAL A 157 -3.75 5.19 23.39
C VAL A 157 -3.18 4.63 24.69
N ALA A 158 -3.72 3.50 25.19
CA ALA A 158 -3.20 2.85 26.39
C ALA A 158 -1.74 2.43 26.21
N ARG A 159 -1.40 1.84 25.06
CA ARG A 159 -0.02 1.45 24.75
C ARG A 159 0.91 2.65 24.66
N TRP A 160 0.49 3.74 24.02
CA TRP A 160 1.29 4.96 23.94
C TRP A 160 1.48 5.66 25.28
N LEU A 161 0.53 5.53 26.20
CA LEU A 161 0.69 6.00 27.58
C LEU A 161 1.67 5.10 28.36
N GLU A 162 1.62 3.79 28.17
CA GLU A 162 2.55 2.84 28.80
C GLU A 162 3.99 2.99 28.28
N ASP A 163 4.13 3.27 26.98
CA ASP A 163 5.42 3.47 26.30
C ASP A 163 5.99 4.89 26.48
N ASP A 164 5.34 5.75 27.26
CA ASP A 164 5.68 7.18 27.46
C ASP A 164 5.79 7.99 26.16
N VAL A 165 5.04 7.59 25.11
CA VAL A 165 4.97 8.30 23.82
C VAL A 165 4.08 9.55 23.93
N ILE A 166 3.03 9.47 24.76
CA ILE A 166 2.13 10.59 25.06
C ILE A 166 1.93 10.71 26.58
N GLU A 167 1.60 11.91 27.04
CA GLU A 167 1.25 12.19 28.43
C GLU A 167 -0.13 12.86 28.52
N LEU A 168 -0.76 12.77 29.70
CA LEU A 168 -2.00 13.49 29.96
C LEU A 168 -1.69 14.97 30.12
N ALA A 169 -2.29 15.78 29.25
CA ALA A 169 -2.23 17.24 29.38
C ALA A 169 -2.92 17.70 30.68
N PRO A 170 -2.39 18.72 31.38
CA PRO A 170 -2.97 19.27 32.60
C PRO A 170 -4.32 19.97 32.39
#